data_AF-A0A8S3HCM7-F1
#
_entry.id   AF-A0A8S3HCM7-F1
#
_cell.length_a   1.000
_cell.length_b   1.000
_cell.length_c   1.000
_cell.angle_alpha   90.00
_cell.angle_beta   90.00
_cell.angle_gamma   90.00
#
_symmetry.space_group_name_H-M   'P 1'
#
loop_
_entity.id
_entity.type
_entity.pdbx_description
1 polymer ?
#
loop_
_entity_poly.entity_id
_entity_poly.type
_entity_poly.pdbx_seq_one_letter_code
_entity_poly.pdbx_strand_id
1 'polypeptide(L)'
;LEREKHKKVAEEKRLANEKEEFRQRSAISQRQKEEEQFKGKLTAEETKRQKERQAKESDEEARVAEVNERERRDYDLARRLAIETGGEADLPHLQRTRRPVTNQKHDLSKHSYAQLRDLINTSCDLELLDACREEFHRRLKVYHAWKSKNRKGKNPSAENDKIDENEERAPRDILNS
;
A
#
# COMPACT_ATOMS: atom_id res chain seq x y z
N LEU A 1 85.18 18.66 23.96
CA LEU A 1 84.12 17.84 24.61
C LEU A 1 82.73 18.50 24.56
N GLU A 2 82.58 19.74 25.04
CA GLU A 2 81.30 20.50 25.04
C GLU A 2 80.63 20.63 23.66
N ARG A 3 81.40 20.99 22.62
CA ARG A 3 80.88 21.13 21.23
C ARG A 3 80.42 19.81 20.61
N GLU A 4 80.99 18.67 21.00
CA GLU A 4 80.53 17.36 20.54
C GLU A 4 79.25 16.92 21.24
N LYS A 5 79.15 17.16 22.56
CA LYS A 5 77.92 16.91 23.32
C LYS A 5 76.75 17.74 22.78
N HIS A 6 76.98 19.01 22.45
CA HIS A 6 75.96 19.88 21.84
C HIS A 6 75.53 19.39 20.45
N LYS A 7 76.44 18.84 19.64
CA LYS A 7 76.10 18.24 18.34
C LYS A 7 75.25 16.98 18.50
N LYS A 8 75.60 16.09 19.43
CA LYS A 8 74.82 14.87 19.72
C LYS A 8 73.42 15.19 20.26
N VAL A 9 73.30 16.14 21.18
CA VAL A 9 71.99 16.58 21.73
C VAL A 9 71.13 17.26 20.65
N ALA A 10 71.75 18.02 19.73
CA ALA A 10 71.02 18.63 18.62
C ALA A 10 70.52 17.60 17.60
N GLU A 11 71.34 16.58 17.29
CA GLU A 11 70.94 15.48 16.40
C GLU A 11 69.83 14.61 17.02
N GLU A 12 69.95 14.30 18.32
CA GLU A 12 68.94 13.54 19.07
C GLU A 12 67.60 14.28 19.14
N LYS A 13 67.62 15.61 19.35
CA LYS A 13 66.42 16.44 19.25
C LYS A 13 65.80 16.43 17.85
N ARG A 14 66.60 16.43 16.78
CA ARG A 14 66.08 16.34 15.41
C ARG A 14 65.39 15.00 15.16
N LEU A 15 66.01 13.89 15.58
CA LEU A 15 65.42 12.56 15.44
C LEU A 15 64.15 12.39 16.29
N ALA A 16 64.11 12.99 17.49
CA ALA A 16 62.91 13.02 18.31
C ALA A 16 61.76 13.81 17.65
N ASN A 17 62.06 14.99 17.10
CA ASN A 17 61.08 15.82 16.39
C ASN A 17 60.55 15.13 15.12
N GLU A 18 61.41 14.43 14.39
CA GLU A 18 61.05 13.69 13.16
C GLU A 18 60.18 12.46 13.46
N LYS A 19 60.46 11.75 14.57
CA LYS A 19 59.59 10.67 15.08
C LYS A 19 58.24 11.19 15.56
N GLU A 20 58.21 12.36 16.19
CA GLU A 20 56.98 12.99 16.64
C GLU A 20 56.13 13.48 15.47
N GLU A 21 56.74 14.10 14.46
CA GLU A 21 56.07 14.45 13.20
C GLU A 21 55.51 13.22 12.49
N PHE A 22 56.25 12.12 12.44
CA PHE A 22 55.76 10.88 11.84
C PHE A 22 54.54 10.32 12.59
N ARG A 23 54.55 10.36 13.93
CA ARG A 23 53.41 9.96 14.77
C ARG A 23 52.20 10.88 14.54
N GLN A 24 52.41 12.19 14.49
CA GLN A 24 51.34 13.15 14.23
C GLN A 24 50.75 12.97 12.82
N ARG A 25 51.58 12.79 11.79
CA ARG A 25 51.12 12.52 10.41
C ARG A 25 50.33 11.21 10.32
N SER A 26 50.77 10.15 11.00
CA SER A 26 50.05 8.87 11.05
C SER A 26 48.68 9.01 11.75
N ALA A 27 48.61 9.75 12.86
CA ALA A 27 47.37 10.00 13.58
C ALA A 27 46.37 10.84 12.76
N ILE A 28 46.86 11.88 12.08
CA ILE A 28 46.05 12.72 11.19
C ILE A 28 45.52 11.89 10.00
N SER A 29 46.35 11.04 9.40
CA SER A 29 45.93 10.18 8.29
C SER A 29 44.88 9.15 8.70
N GLN A 30 45.00 8.55 9.90
CA GLN A 30 43.98 7.65 10.43
C GLN A 30 42.65 8.38 10.68
N ARG A 31 42.70 9.56 11.31
CA ARG A 31 41.51 10.37 11.57
C ARG A 31 40.81 10.82 10.27
N GLN A 32 41.56 11.18 9.24
CA GLN A 32 41.00 11.52 7.93
C GLN A 32 40.32 10.32 7.26
N LYS A 33 40.92 9.12 7.34
CA LYS A 33 40.29 7.89 6.81
C LYS A 33 38.98 7.55 7.52
N GLU A 34 38.92 7.70 8.85
CA GLU A 34 37.70 7.47 9.61
C GLU A 34 36.60 8.49 9.26
N GLU A 35 36.97 9.77 9.13
CA GLU A 35 36.05 10.83 8.74
C GLU A 35 35.52 10.64 7.30
N GLU A 36 36.37 10.25 6.35
CA GLU A 36 35.98 9.93 4.98
C GLU A 36 35.07 8.69 4.91
N GLN A 37 35.36 7.64 5.68
CA GLN A 37 34.47 6.47 5.75
C GLN A 37 33.11 6.81 6.36
N PHE A 38 33.09 7.67 7.38
CA PHE A 38 31.85 8.11 7.99
C PHE A 38 31.02 8.98 7.04
N LYS A 39 31.65 9.95 6.36
CA LYS A 39 31.00 10.76 5.31
C LYS A 39 30.53 9.90 4.13
N GLY A 40 31.32 8.90 3.73
CA GLY A 40 30.95 7.95 2.68
C GLY A 40 29.75 7.09 3.05
N LYS A 41 29.65 6.63 4.31
CA LYS A 41 28.49 5.88 4.81
C LYS A 41 27.22 6.72 4.83
N LEU A 42 27.32 7.97 5.32
CA LEU A 42 26.20 8.92 5.34
C LEU A 42 25.67 9.21 3.93
N THR A 43 26.54 9.53 2.98
CA THR A 43 26.13 9.81 1.60
C THR A 43 25.59 8.57 0.88
N ALA A 44 26.15 7.38 1.14
CA ALA A 44 25.62 6.12 0.63
C ALA A 44 24.22 5.81 1.21
N GLU A 45 23.99 6.09 2.49
CA GLU A 45 22.68 5.92 3.13
C GLU A 45 21.65 6.92 2.57
N GLU A 46 22.02 8.18 2.41
CA GLU A 46 21.15 9.21 1.82
C GLU A 46 20.77 8.87 0.36
N THR A 47 21.75 8.48 -0.46
CA THR A 47 21.48 8.08 -1.86
C THR A 47 20.62 6.81 -1.93
N LYS A 48 20.83 5.85 -1.04
CA LYS A 48 19.97 4.66 -0.94
C LYS A 48 18.52 5.06 -0.58
N ARG A 49 18.36 5.95 0.39
CA ARG A 49 17.04 6.45 0.83
C ARG A 49 16.32 7.24 -0.27
N GLN A 50 17.08 8.00 -1.07
CA GLN A 50 16.55 8.71 -2.23
C GLN A 50 16.10 7.76 -3.33
N LYS A 51 16.89 6.73 -3.65
CA LYS A 51 16.51 5.68 -4.62
C LYS A 51 15.26 4.92 -4.17
N GLU A 52 15.15 4.58 -2.89
CA GLU A 52 13.97 3.90 -2.35
C GLU A 52 12.71 4.78 -2.45
N ARG A 53 12.83 6.09 -2.21
CA ARG A 53 11.73 7.05 -2.41
C ARG A 53 11.31 7.12 -3.87
N GLN A 54 12.26 7.23 -4.80
CA GLN A 54 11.97 7.25 -6.24
C GLN A 54 11.34 5.95 -6.72
N ALA A 55 11.78 4.79 -6.20
CA ALA A 55 11.15 3.51 -6.54
C ALA A 55 9.69 3.44 -6.06
N LYS A 56 9.41 3.89 -4.82
CA LYS A 56 8.03 3.95 -4.29
C LYS A 56 7.15 4.93 -5.08
N GLU A 57 7.70 6.07 -5.46
CA GLU A 57 7.00 7.07 -6.27
C GLU A 57 6.69 6.53 -7.68
N SER A 58 7.64 5.86 -8.32
CA SER A 58 7.44 5.21 -9.62
C SER A 58 6.40 4.08 -9.56
N ASP A 59 6.40 3.28 -8.49
CA ASP A 59 5.40 2.22 -8.30
C ASP A 59 3.99 2.80 -8.09
N GLU A 60 3.87 3.87 -7.31
CA GLU A 60 2.59 4.57 -7.08
C GLU A 60 2.10 5.25 -8.37
N GLU A 61 2.99 5.90 -9.11
CA GLU A 61 2.66 6.53 -10.39
C GLU A 61 2.21 5.50 -11.44
N ALA A 62 2.82 4.31 -11.47
CA ALA A 62 2.38 3.20 -12.31
C ALA A 62 0.96 2.74 -11.93
N ARG A 63 0.64 2.63 -10.63
CA ARG A 63 -0.71 2.27 -10.16
C ARG A 63 -1.74 3.33 -10.54
N VAL A 64 -1.42 4.61 -10.33
CA VAL A 64 -2.30 5.72 -10.70
C VAL A 64 -2.51 5.78 -12.21
N ALA A 65 -1.46 5.53 -13.01
CA ALA A 65 -1.56 5.46 -14.46
C ALA A 65 -2.48 4.32 -14.93
N GLU A 66 -2.37 3.14 -14.33
CA GLU A 66 -3.25 1.99 -14.61
C GLU A 66 -4.73 2.31 -14.32
N VAL A 67 -5.01 2.94 -13.17
CA VAL A 67 -6.36 3.38 -12.80
C VAL A 67 -6.89 4.43 -13.78
N ASN A 68 -6.11 5.45 -14.10
CA ASN A 68 -6.51 6.48 -15.06
C ASN A 68 -6.79 5.90 -16.45
N GLU A 69 -6.00 4.91 -16.89
CA GLU A 69 -6.21 4.26 -18.17
C GLU A 69 -7.48 3.40 -18.16
N ARG A 70 -7.76 2.71 -17.05
CA ARG A 70 -9.04 2.01 -16.84
C ARG A 70 -10.21 2.99 -16.87
N GLU A 71 -10.13 4.11 -16.16
CA GLU A 71 -11.18 5.14 -16.16
C GLU A 71 -11.39 5.76 -17.54
N ARG A 72 -10.34 5.97 -18.33
CA ARG A 72 -10.46 6.41 -19.73
C ARG A 72 -11.20 5.40 -20.59
N ARG A 73 -10.88 4.11 -20.47
CA ARG A 73 -11.59 3.02 -21.19
C ARG A 73 -13.06 2.98 -20.78
N ASP A 74 -13.35 3.08 -19.48
CA ASP A 74 -14.71 3.11 -18.94
C ASP A 74 -15.47 4.37 -19.40
N TYR A 75 -14.81 5.53 -19.46
CA TYR A 75 -15.39 6.77 -19.97
C TYR A 75 -15.73 6.69 -21.46
N ASP A 76 -14.84 6.14 -22.28
CA ASP A 76 -15.10 5.93 -23.71
C ASP A 76 -16.24 4.93 -23.94
N LEU A 77 -16.28 3.85 -23.16
CA LEU A 77 -17.38 2.88 -23.17
C LEU A 77 -18.70 3.54 -22.75
N ALA A 78 -18.70 4.32 -21.66
CA ALA A 78 -19.88 5.05 -21.20
C ALA A 78 -20.36 6.07 -22.23
N ARG A 79 -19.44 6.77 -22.91
CA ARG A 79 -19.77 7.71 -23.99
C ARG A 79 -20.41 7.00 -25.18
N ARG A 80 -19.87 5.84 -25.60
CA ARG A 80 -20.46 5.03 -26.68
C ARG A 80 -21.83 4.49 -26.30
N LEU A 81 -21.95 3.90 -25.11
CA LEU A 81 -23.22 3.44 -24.57
C LEU A 81 -24.25 4.57 -24.54
N ALA A 82 -23.88 5.77 -24.09
CA ALA A 82 -24.77 6.94 -24.05
C ALA A 82 -25.20 7.42 -25.44
N ILE A 83 -24.36 7.29 -26.47
CA ILE A 83 -24.73 7.61 -27.86
C ILE A 83 -25.62 6.51 -28.44
N GLU A 84 -25.30 5.24 -28.19
CA GLU A 84 -26.03 4.07 -28.69
C GLU A 84 -27.41 3.91 -28.02
N THR A 85 -27.55 4.29 -26.75
CA THR A 85 -28.85 4.41 -26.05
C THR A 85 -29.52 5.78 -26.24
N GLY A 86 -28.86 6.73 -26.91
CA GLY A 86 -29.27 8.13 -27.06
C GLY A 86 -29.73 8.53 -28.47
N GLY A 87 -30.07 7.56 -29.31
CA GLY A 87 -30.70 7.76 -30.61
C GLY A 87 -31.64 6.60 -30.94
N GLU A 88 -32.85 6.65 -30.41
CA GLU A 88 -33.97 5.77 -30.75
C GLU A 88 -33.75 4.26 -30.49
N ALA A 89 -33.92 3.85 -29.23
CA ALA A 89 -34.32 2.48 -28.95
C ALA A 89 -35.17 2.43 -27.67
N ASP A 90 -36.46 2.25 -27.88
CA ASP A 90 -37.41 1.72 -26.92
C ASP A 90 -36.94 0.32 -26.50
N LEU A 91 -36.02 0.25 -25.53
CA LEU A 91 -35.50 -0.98 -24.93
C LEU A 91 -35.78 -0.93 -23.43
N PRO A 92 -36.69 -1.76 -22.91
CA PRO A 92 -37.01 -1.77 -21.50
C PRO A 92 -35.98 -2.63 -20.77
N HIS A 93 -34.71 -2.21 -20.66
CA HIS A 93 -33.77 -2.90 -19.77
C HIS A 93 -32.53 -2.06 -19.41
N LEU A 94 -32.25 -2.04 -18.11
CA LEU A 94 -31.01 -1.57 -17.44
C LEU A 94 -30.83 -0.05 -17.24
N GLN A 95 -31.84 0.61 -16.68
CA GLN A 95 -31.57 1.71 -15.75
C GLN A 95 -31.05 1.15 -14.41
N ARG A 96 -29.77 0.75 -14.33
CA ARG A 96 -29.08 0.67 -13.03
C ARG A 96 -28.58 2.07 -12.64
N THR A 97 -29.53 3.00 -12.54
CA THR A 97 -29.30 4.28 -11.88
C THR A 97 -29.07 3.97 -10.41
N ARG A 98 -27.88 4.27 -9.89
CA ARG A 98 -27.65 4.36 -8.44
C ARG A 98 -28.38 5.60 -7.94
N ARG A 99 -29.71 5.52 -7.91
CA ARG A 99 -30.51 6.37 -7.04
C ARG A 99 -30.17 5.92 -5.61
N PRO A 100 -29.96 6.82 -4.64
CA PRO A 100 -30.06 6.44 -3.25
C PRO A 100 -31.50 5.96 -3.05
N VAL A 101 -31.69 4.65 -3.16
CA VAL A 101 -32.94 3.99 -2.81
C VAL A 101 -33.13 4.26 -1.33
N THR A 102 -34.14 5.06 -1.01
CA THR A 102 -34.72 5.06 0.33
C THR A 102 -35.36 3.68 0.48
N ASN A 103 -34.56 2.69 0.90
CA ASN A 103 -34.91 1.30 1.18
C ASN A 103 -35.83 1.20 2.40
N GLN A 104 -36.97 1.89 2.37
CA GLN A 104 -37.96 1.85 3.45
C GLN A 104 -39.09 0.86 3.19
N LYS A 105 -39.16 0.20 2.02
CA LYS A 105 -40.23 -0.76 1.74
C LYS A 105 -40.06 -2.07 2.50
N HIS A 106 -38.82 -2.54 2.69
CA HIS A 106 -38.55 -3.84 3.32
C HIS A 106 -37.46 -3.69 4.40
N ASP A 107 -37.86 -3.37 5.63
CA ASP A 107 -36.94 -3.44 6.78
C ASP A 107 -36.72 -4.91 7.18
N LEU A 108 -35.67 -5.50 6.63
CA LEU A 108 -35.28 -6.88 6.89
C LEU A 108 -34.33 -7.02 8.10
N SER A 109 -34.08 -5.95 8.84
CA SER A 109 -33.15 -5.90 9.98
C SER A 109 -33.44 -6.98 11.03
N LYS A 110 -34.73 -7.31 11.25
CA LYS A 110 -35.19 -8.33 12.23
C LYS A 110 -35.22 -9.77 11.70
N HIS A 111 -34.99 -10.01 10.42
CA HIS A 111 -35.14 -11.35 9.84
C HIS A 111 -33.98 -12.26 10.22
N SER A 112 -34.28 -13.50 10.62
CA SER A 112 -33.24 -14.50 10.90
C SER A 112 -32.55 -14.96 9.62
N TYR A 113 -31.35 -15.53 9.74
CA TYR A 113 -30.61 -16.08 8.60
C TYR A 113 -31.42 -17.18 7.86
N ALA A 114 -32.15 -18.01 8.60
CA ALA A 114 -33.04 -19.01 8.02
C ALA A 114 -34.16 -18.36 7.19
N GLN A 115 -34.82 -17.34 7.74
CA GLN A 115 -35.88 -16.62 7.03
C GLN A 115 -35.38 -15.89 5.78
N LEU A 116 -34.18 -15.31 5.81
CA LEU A 116 -33.58 -14.68 4.63
C LEU A 116 -33.24 -15.71 3.55
N ARG A 117 -32.69 -16.86 3.94
CA ARG A 117 -32.39 -17.96 3.00
C ARG A 117 -33.65 -18.53 2.37
N ASP A 118 -34.70 -18.72 3.18
CA ASP A 118 -35.97 -19.26 2.71
C ASP A 118 -36.64 -18.27 1.74
N LEU A 119 -36.67 -16.97 2.06
CA LEU A 119 -37.15 -15.93 1.15
C LEU A 119 -36.43 -15.97 -0.20
N ILE A 120 -35.11 -16.16 -0.20
CA ILE A 120 -34.33 -16.24 -1.44
C ILE A 120 -34.71 -17.46 -2.27
N ASN A 121 -35.03 -18.59 -1.63
CA ASN A 121 -35.36 -19.83 -2.34
C ASN A 121 -36.83 -19.93 -2.76
N THR A 122 -37.74 -19.18 -2.11
CA THR A 122 -39.19 -19.30 -2.34
C THR A 122 -39.83 -18.07 -2.96
N SER A 123 -39.22 -16.88 -2.84
CA SER A 123 -39.78 -15.64 -3.40
C SER A 123 -39.13 -15.31 -4.75
N CYS A 124 -39.94 -14.77 -5.68
CA CYS A 124 -39.47 -14.25 -6.98
C CYS A 124 -39.65 -12.73 -7.09
N ASP A 125 -39.91 -12.05 -5.97
CA ASP A 125 -39.99 -10.59 -5.96
C ASP A 125 -38.58 -10.00 -6.01
N LEU A 126 -38.26 -9.40 -7.16
CA LEU A 126 -36.94 -8.83 -7.44
C LEU A 126 -36.57 -7.72 -6.43
N GLU A 127 -37.53 -6.90 -5.99
CA GLU A 127 -37.26 -5.83 -5.01
C GLU A 127 -36.97 -6.41 -3.61
N LEU A 128 -37.61 -7.52 -3.25
CA LEU A 128 -37.41 -8.22 -1.98
C LEU A 128 -36.06 -8.96 -1.95
N LEU A 129 -35.68 -9.59 -3.05
CA LEU A 129 -34.41 -10.30 -3.18
C LEU A 129 -33.21 -9.34 -3.10
N ASP A 130 -33.31 -8.17 -3.74
CA ASP A 130 -32.29 -7.13 -3.62
C ASP A 130 -32.17 -6.62 -2.18
N ALA A 131 -33.29 -6.39 -1.49
CA ALA A 131 -33.28 -6.04 -0.06
C ALA A 131 -32.66 -7.14 0.82
N CYS A 132 -32.94 -8.42 0.53
CA CYS A 132 -32.33 -9.56 1.24
C CYS A 132 -30.82 -9.61 1.03
N ARG A 133 -30.35 -9.36 -0.20
CA ARG A 133 -28.92 -9.32 -0.55
C ARG A 133 -28.21 -8.16 0.14
N GLU A 134 -28.83 -6.99 0.18
CA GLU A 134 -28.28 -5.81 0.84
C GLU A 134 -28.14 -6.00 2.36
N GLU A 135 -29.14 -6.58 3.03
CA GLU A 135 -29.03 -6.90 4.46
C GLU A 135 -27.95 -7.95 4.74
N PHE A 136 -27.76 -8.94 3.86
CA PHE A 136 -26.68 -9.92 4.00
C PHE A 136 -25.30 -9.24 3.96
N HIS A 137 -25.09 -8.36 2.98
CA HIS A 137 -23.85 -7.59 2.87
C HIS A 137 -23.65 -6.63 4.05
N ARG A 138 -24.72 -6.02 4.57
CA ARG A 138 -24.66 -5.15 5.75
C ARG A 138 -24.19 -5.92 6.99
N ARG A 139 -24.74 -7.12 7.23
CA ARG A 139 -24.35 -8.02 8.32
C ARG A 139 -22.91 -8.50 8.18
N LEU A 140 -22.51 -8.92 6.97
CA LEU A 140 -21.12 -9.32 6.69
C LEU A 140 -20.14 -8.17 6.93
N LYS A 141 -20.45 -6.97 6.48
CA LYS A 141 -19.60 -5.79 6.68
C LYS A 141 -19.36 -5.49 8.16
N VAL A 142 -20.40 -5.57 8.98
CA VAL A 142 -20.27 -5.42 10.44
C VAL A 142 -19.43 -6.55 11.03
N TYR A 143 -19.66 -7.80 10.60
CA TYR A 143 -18.87 -8.95 11.05
C TYR A 143 -17.38 -8.81 10.68
N HIS A 144 -17.05 -8.42 9.45
CA HIS A 144 -15.66 -8.21 9.02
C HIS A 144 -15.03 -7.02 9.75
N ALA A 145 -15.75 -5.91 9.91
CA ALA A 145 -15.27 -4.76 10.69
C ALA A 145 -15.00 -5.15 12.15
N TRP A 146 -15.87 -5.95 12.75
CA TRP A 146 -15.68 -6.49 14.10
C TRP A 146 -14.51 -7.48 14.14
N LYS A 147 -14.43 -8.44 13.20
CA LYS A 147 -13.35 -9.44 13.10
C LYS A 147 -12.00 -8.77 12.95
N SER A 148 -11.87 -7.78 12.06
CA SER A 148 -10.62 -7.02 11.85
C SER A 148 -10.21 -6.19 13.07
N LYS A 149 -11.18 -5.62 13.82
CA LYS A 149 -10.90 -4.90 15.08
C LYS A 149 -10.47 -5.83 16.22
N ASN A 150 -10.98 -7.07 16.26
CA ASN A 150 -10.69 -8.03 17.33
C ASN A 150 -9.53 -9.00 17.01
N ARG A 151 -9.11 -9.09 15.74
CA ARG A 151 -7.98 -9.92 15.28
C ARG A 151 -6.63 -9.50 15.88
N LYS A 152 -6.49 -8.26 16.35
CA LYS A 152 -5.22 -7.74 16.90
C LYS A 152 -4.94 -8.16 18.36
N GLY A 153 -5.84 -8.93 18.99
CA GLY A 153 -5.71 -9.35 20.40
C GLY A 153 -5.70 -10.87 20.65
N LYS A 154 -5.81 -11.73 19.63
CA LYS A 154 -5.77 -13.19 19.81
C LYS A 154 -4.84 -13.85 18.78
N ASN A 155 -3.71 -14.36 19.30
CA ASN A 155 -2.76 -15.32 18.75
C ASN A 155 -2.23 -15.13 17.31
N PRO A 156 -0.90 -14.96 17.10
CA PRO A 156 -0.27 -14.80 15.79
C PRO A 156 -0.06 -16.13 15.04
N SER A 157 -1.00 -17.07 15.12
CA SER A 157 -0.84 -18.43 14.55
C SER A 157 -1.98 -18.85 13.62
N ALA A 158 -2.52 -17.90 12.83
CA ALA A 158 -3.44 -18.19 11.74
C ALA A 158 -2.88 -17.63 10.43
N GLU A 159 -1.81 -18.26 9.95
CA GLU A 159 -1.06 -17.94 8.74
C GLU A 159 -1.75 -18.49 7.48
N ASN A 160 -3.08 -18.39 7.35
CA ASN A 160 -3.77 -18.95 6.17
C ASN A 160 -4.86 -18.11 5.49
N ASP A 161 -5.19 -16.91 5.96
CA ASP A 161 -6.28 -16.15 5.33
C ASP A 161 -5.78 -14.78 4.84
N LYS A 162 -5.06 -14.79 3.71
CA LYS A 162 -5.05 -13.65 2.78
C LYS A 162 -6.44 -13.60 2.12
N ILE A 163 -7.41 -13.02 2.82
CA ILE A 163 -8.73 -12.76 2.24
C ILE A 163 -8.55 -11.61 1.26
N ASP A 164 -8.57 -12.00 -0.01
CA ASP A 164 -8.52 -11.16 -1.19
C ASP A 164 -9.60 -10.07 -1.10
N GLU A 165 -9.19 -8.80 -1.22
CA GLU A 165 -10.11 -7.65 -1.28
C GLU A 165 -11.07 -7.74 -2.49
N ASN A 166 -10.86 -8.70 -3.39
CA ASN A 166 -11.69 -9.01 -4.55
C ASN A 166 -12.94 -9.87 -4.26
N GLU A 167 -13.15 -10.38 -3.04
CA GLU A 167 -14.39 -11.13 -2.68
C GLU A 167 -15.65 -10.25 -2.57
N GLU A 168 -15.53 -8.91 -2.72
CA GLU A 168 -16.70 -8.02 -2.86
C GLU A 168 -17.45 -8.21 -4.19
N ARG A 169 -16.92 -9.01 -5.13
CA ARG A 169 -17.62 -9.39 -6.37
C ARG A 169 -18.23 -10.77 -6.18
N ALA A 170 -19.53 -10.91 -6.44
CA ALA A 170 -20.11 -12.23 -6.71
C ALA A 170 -19.21 -12.97 -7.73
N PRO A 171 -18.97 -14.28 -7.57
CA PRO A 171 -18.13 -15.04 -8.49
C PRO A 171 -18.58 -14.77 -9.93
N ARG A 172 -17.60 -14.48 -10.80
CA ARG A 172 -17.81 -14.05 -12.19
C ARG A 172 -18.65 -15.04 -13.01
N ASP A 173 -18.88 -16.24 -12.49
CA ASP A 173 -19.61 -17.33 -13.13
C ASP A 173 -21.14 -17.19 -13.06
N ILE A 174 -21.69 -16.19 -12.37
CA ILE A 174 -23.16 -15.92 -12.36
C ILE A 174 -23.55 -14.91 -13.47
N LEU A 175 -22.59 -14.31 -14.16
CA LEU A 175 -22.84 -13.29 -15.20
C LEU A 175 -22.72 -13.81 -16.64
N ASN A 176 -22.34 -15.08 -16.85
CA ASN A 176 -22.18 -15.69 -18.17
C ASN A 176 -22.86 -17.08 -18.26
N SER A 177 -24.17 -17.14 -18.04
CA SER A 177 -25.04 -18.20 -18.57
C SER A 177 -26.38 -17.63 -18.98
#